data_AF-A0A815TN46-F1
#
_entry.id   AF-A0A815TN46-F1
#
_cell.length_a   1.000
_cell.length_b   1.000
_cell.length_c   1.000
_cell.angle_alpha   90.00
_cell.angle_beta   90.00
_cell.angle_gamma   90.00
#
_symmetry.space_group_name_H-M   'P 1'
#
loop_
_entity.id
_entity.type
_entity.pdbx_description
1 polymer ?
#
loop_
_entity_poly.entity_id
_entity_poly.type
_entity_poly.pdbx_seq_one_letter_code
_entity_poly.pdbx_strand_id
1 'polypeptide(L)'
;VLELPHPDFSFINTVTLFIFRILLPMMSYLTFICLTFVLFASSTNGVRRHLSKRQTANSYAVRGRVVFAGGYTQIPPGARLNVELQDTSLQDAPAITISRSQLTARQFPINFELPYSTNQIQAYRTYSISARIVGTNDQLLYINDQNIRISFNSNNQRPIIDVPVIQVSQSSDNNQIEFEGKQWPELVGRNGEEAVRIIKQQSGQPITMDYRLDRVRVFVDDRGIVTSVPRTG
;
A
#
# COMPACT_ATOMS: atom_id res chain seq x y z
N VAL A 1 4.22 -97.00 -10.66
CA VAL A 1 5.14 -97.52 -9.64
C VAL A 1 6.54 -97.04 -9.98
N LEU A 2 7.07 -96.09 -9.19
CA LEU A 2 8.45 -96.03 -8.69
C LEU A 2 8.70 -94.65 -8.06
N GLU A 3 9.09 -94.71 -6.79
CA GLU A 3 9.37 -93.60 -5.86
C GLU A 3 10.59 -92.75 -6.28
N LEU A 4 10.51 -91.47 -5.91
CA LEU A 4 11.60 -90.49 -5.93
C LEU A 4 12.40 -90.56 -4.60
N PRO A 5 13.74 -90.44 -4.62
CA PRO A 5 14.56 -90.36 -3.41
C PRO A 5 14.57 -88.96 -2.78
N HIS A 6 14.61 -88.93 -1.45
CA HIS A 6 14.71 -87.74 -0.59
C HIS A 6 16.15 -87.17 -0.55
N PRO A 7 16.34 -85.84 -0.43
CA PRO A 7 17.63 -85.24 -0.11
C PRO A 7 17.81 -84.96 1.40
N ASP A 8 19.06 -85.08 1.87
CA ASP A 8 19.52 -85.14 3.26
C ASP A 8 19.31 -83.87 4.12
N PHE A 9 18.97 -84.09 5.39
CA PHE A 9 18.49 -83.13 6.40
C PHE A 9 19.57 -82.46 7.28
N SER A 10 20.80 -82.26 6.80
CA SER A 10 21.88 -81.69 7.64
C SER A 10 22.13 -80.18 7.45
N PHE A 11 21.50 -79.53 6.47
CA PHE A 11 21.76 -78.11 6.14
C PHE A 11 20.82 -77.10 6.84
N ILE A 12 19.68 -77.53 7.37
CA ILE A 12 18.60 -76.64 7.87
C ILE A 12 18.90 -76.06 9.27
N ASN A 13 19.68 -76.76 10.10
CA ASN A 13 19.90 -76.34 11.49
C ASN A 13 20.91 -75.19 11.65
N THR A 14 21.83 -74.99 10.69
CA THR A 14 22.84 -73.93 10.78
C THR A 14 22.29 -72.56 10.36
N VAL A 15 21.41 -72.51 9.35
CA VAL A 15 20.80 -71.25 8.87
C VAL A 15 19.71 -70.76 9.83
N THR A 16 18.94 -71.67 10.44
CA THR A 16 17.87 -71.33 11.38
C THR A 16 18.43 -70.72 12.69
N LEU A 17 19.56 -71.23 13.20
CA LEU A 17 20.21 -70.67 14.39
C LEU A 17 20.87 -69.30 14.14
N PHE A 18 21.31 -69.02 12.90
CA PHE A 18 21.91 -67.73 12.55
C PHE A 18 20.86 -66.61 12.46
N ILE A 19 19.67 -66.91 11.92
CA ILE A 19 18.55 -65.97 11.83
C ILE A 19 17.98 -65.67 13.22
N PHE A 20 17.89 -66.66 14.11
CA PHE A 20 17.42 -66.46 15.48
C PHE A 20 18.37 -65.60 16.34
N ARG A 21 19.69 -65.64 16.07
CA ARG A 21 20.71 -64.93 16.85
C ARG A 21 20.88 -63.45 16.46
N ILE A 22 20.33 -63.03 15.32
CA ILE A 22 20.33 -61.63 14.85
C ILE A 22 19.01 -60.92 15.19
N LEU A 23 17.89 -61.64 15.30
CA LEU A 23 16.56 -61.07 15.57
C LEU A 23 16.24 -60.82 17.06
N LEU A 24 16.86 -61.55 17.99
CA LEU A 24 16.67 -61.38 19.43
C LEU A 24 17.14 -60.02 20.01
N PRO A 25 18.26 -59.38 19.59
CA PRO A 25 18.62 -58.05 20.09
C PRO A 25 17.79 -56.91 19.48
N MET A 26 17.17 -57.11 18.30
CA MET A 26 16.39 -56.07 17.61
C MET A 26 14.99 -55.82 18.24
N MET A 27 14.38 -56.84 18.85
CA MET A 27 13.09 -56.67 19.55
C MET A 27 13.25 -56.18 21.00
N SER A 28 14.45 -56.29 21.60
CA SER A 28 14.75 -55.72 22.92
C SER A 28 15.08 -54.22 22.84
N TYR A 29 15.79 -53.77 21.80
CA TYR A 29 16.07 -52.33 21.61
C TYR A 29 14.81 -51.49 21.33
N LEU A 30 13.83 -52.03 20.60
CA LEU A 30 12.59 -51.32 20.28
C LEU A 30 11.67 -51.14 21.51
N THR A 31 11.73 -52.07 22.47
CA THR A 31 10.98 -52.00 23.74
C THR A 31 11.66 -51.10 24.76
N PHE A 32 13.00 -51.05 24.80
CA PHE A 32 13.75 -50.13 25.68
C PHE A 32 13.65 -48.66 25.23
N ILE A 33 13.65 -48.35 23.93
CA ILE A 33 13.47 -46.96 23.44
C ILE A 33 12.10 -46.40 23.82
N CYS A 34 11.05 -47.23 23.74
CA CYS A 34 9.69 -46.83 24.11
C CYS A 34 9.52 -46.60 25.62
N LEU A 35 10.18 -47.41 26.47
CA LEU A 35 10.09 -47.28 27.93
C LEU A 35 10.90 -46.07 28.47
N THR A 36 11.98 -45.67 27.80
CA THR A 36 12.72 -44.44 28.16
C THR A 36 11.99 -43.15 27.79
N PHE A 37 11.08 -43.20 26.81
CA PHE A 37 10.29 -42.03 26.42
C PHE A 37 9.12 -41.75 27.39
N VAL A 38 8.63 -42.77 28.09
CA VAL A 38 7.48 -42.65 29.02
C VAL A 38 7.93 -42.31 30.45
N LEU A 39 9.18 -42.55 30.84
CA LEU A 39 9.68 -42.29 32.20
C LEU A 39 10.44 -40.95 32.40
N PHE A 40 10.71 -40.17 31.35
CA PHE A 40 11.08 -38.75 31.51
C PHE A 40 9.84 -37.80 31.51
N ALA A 41 8.64 -38.37 31.36
CA ALA A 41 7.37 -37.63 31.39
C ALA A 41 6.74 -37.59 32.80
N SER A 42 7.56 -37.64 33.86
CA SER A 42 7.08 -37.57 35.25
C SER A 42 8.10 -36.87 36.15
N SER A 43 8.40 -35.60 35.82
CA SER A 43 8.79 -34.65 36.86
C SER A 43 8.10 -33.32 36.61
N THR A 44 7.20 -32.99 37.53
CA THR A 44 6.59 -31.68 37.75
C THR A 44 5.76 -31.12 36.58
N ASN A 45 4.45 -31.34 36.69
CA ASN A 45 3.43 -30.39 36.28
C ASN A 45 3.59 -29.07 37.06
N GLY A 46 4.68 -28.35 36.81
CA GLY A 46 4.66 -26.92 36.88
C GLY A 46 4.16 -26.47 35.52
N VAL A 47 2.84 -26.23 35.41
CA VAL A 47 2.31 -25.34 34.37
C VAL A 47 2.96 -23.99 34.62
N ARG A 48 4.20 -23.87 34.15
CA ARG A 48 4.83 -22.59 33.92
C ARG A 48 3.99 -22.06 32.78
N ARG A 49 2.92 -21.36 33.15
CA ARG A 49 2.39 -20.27 32.35
C ARG A 49 3.63 -19.40 32.16
N HIS A 50 4.39 -19.68 31.11
CA HIS A 50 4.87 -18.61 30.28
C HIS A 50 3.57 -17.90 29.90
N LEU A 51 3.14 -17.01 30.82
CA LEU A 51 2.88 -15.66 30.44
C LEU A 51 4.06 -15.35 29.52
N SER A 52 3.86 -15.60 28.22
CA SER A 52 3.87 -14.50 27.30
C SER A 52 3.16 -13.36 28.04
N LYS A 53 3.92 -12.67 28.89
CA LYS A 53 4.19 -11.28 28.62
C LYS A 53 4.55 -11.28 27.13
N ARG A 54 3.50 -11.30 26.28
CA ARG A 54 3.37 -10.24 25.31
C ARG A 54 3.73 -9.05 26.15
N GLN A 55 5.01 -8.68 26.11
CA GLN A 55 5.34 -7.30 26.33
C GLN A 55 4.31 -6.64 25.45
N THR A 56 3.33 -6.03 26.09
CA THR A 56 2.74 -4.80 25.62
C THR A 56 3.98 -3.94 25.36
N ALA A 57 4.64 -4.15 24.21
CA ALA A 57 5.35 -3.09 23.54
C ALA A 57 4.34 -1.97 23.63
N ASN A 58 4.69 -0.88 24.31
CA ASN A 58 3.73 0.17 24.61
C ASN A 58 3.09 0.56 23.27
N SER A 59 1.90 0.00 23.04
CA SER A 59 1.32 -0.15 21.72
C SER A 59 0.31 0.94 21.70
N TYR A 60 0.77 2.06 21.20
CA TYR A 60 -0.07 3.21 21.06
C TYR A 60 -0.68 3.21 19.66
N ALA A 61 -1.68 4.06 19.48
CA ALA A 61 -2.23 4.28 18.17
C ALA A 61 -2.27 5.78 17.85
N VAL A 62 -2.03 6.09 16.58
CA VAL A 62 -2.40 7.38 15.99
C VAL A 62 -3.81 7.24 15.46
N ARG A 63 -4.69 8.16 15.87
CA ARG A 63 -6.10 8.17 15.48
C ARG A 63 -6.39 9.44 14.70
N GLY A 64 -7.20 9.30 13.67
CA GLY A 64 -7.53 10.40 12.80
C GLY A 64 -8.70 10.11 11.89
N ARG A 65 -8.97 11.06 11.02
CA ARG A 65 -10.05 11.01 10.04
C ARG A 65 -9.50 11.45 8.69
N VAL A 66 -9.83 10.72 7.65
CA VAL A 66 -9.60 11.17 6.28
C VAL A 66 -10.78 12.03 5.86
N VAL A 67 -10.51 13.25 5.40
CA VAL A 67 -11.53 14.24 5.02
C VAL A 67 -11.33 14.67 3.57
N PHE A 68 -12.41 15.03 2.89
CA PHE A 68 -12.38 15.53 1.51
C PHE A 68 -13.02 16.92 1.47
N ALA A 69 -12.34 17.89 0.86
CA ALA A 69 -12.81 19.28 0.80
C ALA A 69 -14.13 19.43 0.01
N GLY A 70 -14.39 18.55 -0.95
CA GLY A 70 -15.67 18.50 -1.69
C GLY A 70 -16.85 17.96 -0.87
N GLY A 71 -16.65 17.65 0.42
CA GLY A 71 -17.72 17.28 1.35
C GLY A 71 -18.04 15.78 1.34
N TYR A 72 -19.33 15.46 1.47
CA TYR A 72 -19.85 14.09 1.57
C TYR A 72 -20.02 13.45 0.19
N THR A 73 -18.91 13.22 -0.52
CA THR A 73 -18.92 12.46 -1.78
C THR A 73 -18.95 10.97 -1.49
N GLN A 74 -19.80 10.23 -2.22
CA GLN A 74 -19.80 8.77 -2.17
C GLN A 74 -18.55 8.22 -2.84
N ILE A 75 -17.89 7.29 -2.16
CA ILE A 75 -16.73 6.59 -2.70
C ILE A 75 -17.24 5.34 -3.40
N PRO A 76 -16.72 4.99 -4.60
CA PRO A 76 -17.11 3.77 -5.28
C PRO A 76 -17.05 2.54 -4.35
N PRO A 77 -18.06 1.65 -4.39
CA PRO A 77 -18.12 0.50 -3.50
C PRO A 77 -16.92 -0.42 -3.73
N GLY A 78 -16.34 -0.92 -2.64
CA GLY A 78 -15.16 -1.79 -2.69
C GLY A 78 -13.83 -1.03 -2.76
N ALA A 79 -13.83 0.31 -2.73
CA ALA A 79 -12.61 1.08 -2.59
C ALA A 79 -11.88 0.78 -1.26
N ARG A 80 -10.55 0.76 -1.32
CA ARG A 80 -9.66 0.48 -0.20
C ARG A 80 -8.90 1.74 0.17
N LEU A 81 -9.07 2.20 1.42
CA LEU A 81 -8.25 3.23 2.03
C LEU A 81 -6.99 2.57 2.60
N ASN A 82 -5.83 3.01 2.14
CA ASN A 82 -4.53 2.68 2.71
C ASN A 82 -3.99 3.90 3.44
N VAL A 83 -3.81 3.78 4.75
CA VAL A 83 -3.18 4.81 5.58
C VAL A 83 -1.86 4.28 6.11
N GLU A 84 -0.81 5.10 6.05
CA GLU A 84 0.53 4.74 6.48
C GLU A 84 1.10 5.81 7.41
N LEU A 85 1.70 5.37 8.52
CA LEU A 85 2.61 6.17 9.32
C LEU A 85 4.02 5.92 8.81
N GLN A 86 4.69 6.98 8.39
CA GLN A 86 6.00 6.90 7.74
C GLN A 86 7.02 7.78 8.45
N ASP A 87 8.27 7.33 8.47
CA ASP A 87 9.44 8.13 8.85
C ASP A 87 9.95 8.89 7.62
N THR A 88 9.91 10.21 7.72
CA THR A 88 10.33 11.17 6.69
C THR A 88 11.49 12.05 7.18
N SER A 89 12.27 11.55 8.13
CA SER A 89 13.44 12.26 8.67
C SER A 89 14.57 12.44 7.65
N LEU A 90 14.72 11.50 6.71
CA LEU A 90 15.73 11.56 5.66
C LEU A 90 15.16 12.29 4.44
N GLN A 91 15.85 13.35 4.03
CA GLN A 91 15.57 14.03 2.78
C GLN A 91 16.11 13.19 1.62
N ASP A 92 15.46 13.30 0.46
CA ASP A 92 15.86 12.63 -0.80
C ASP A 92 15.92 11.10 -0.76
N ALA A 93 15.36 10.49 0.30
CA ALA A 93 15.24 9.05 0.46
C ALA A 93 13.75 8.63 0.48
N PRO A 94 13.41 7.41 0.04
CA PRO A 94 12.08 6.86 0.22
C PRO A 94 11.70 6.81 1.71
N ALA A 95 10.46 7.22 2.02
CA ALA A 95 9.95 7.19 3.38
C ALA A 95 9.83 5.75 3.89
N ILE A 96 10.19 5.52 5.15
CA ILE A 96 10.14 4.18 5.77
C ILE A 96 8.78 3.99 6.45
N THR A 97 8.00 2.99 6.05
CA THR A 97 6.71 2.68 6.67
C THR A 97 6.89 2.07 8.06
N ILE A 98 6.36 2.73 9.09
CA ILE A 98 6.37 2.26 10.49
C ILE A 98 5.11 1.44 10.80
N SER A 99 3.97 1.87 10.26
CA SER A 99 2.69 1.21 10.42
C SER A 99 1.81 1.45 9.20
N ARG A 100 0.96 0.47 8.88
CA ARG A 100 0.00 0.52 7.77
C ARG A 100 -1.34 -0.01 8.26
N SER A 101 -2.41 0.67 7.87
CA SER A 101 -3.78 0.23 8.08
C SER A 101 -4.53 0.29 6.75
N GLN A 102 -5.30 -0.75 6.47
CA GLN A 102 -6.10 -0.88 5.27
C GLN A 102 -7.57 -1.07 5.66
N LEU A 103 -8.43 -0.18 5.17
CA LEU A 103 -9.84 -0.11 5.52
C LEU A 103 -10.69 -0.03 4.24
N THR A 104 -11.95 -0.44 4.32
CA THR A 104 -12.90 -0.23 3.23
C THR A 104 -13.43 1.20 3.27
N ALA A 105 -13.26 1.94 2.19
CA ALA A 105 -13.75 3.30 2.03
C ALA A 105 -15.14 3.30 1.39
N ARG A 106 -16.11 3.97 2.01
CA ARG A 106 -17.50 4.08 1.50
C ARG A 106 -17.98 5.52 1.41
N GLN A 107 -17.65 6.31 2.43
CA GLN A 107 -18.04 7.71 2.54
C GLN A 107 -17.04 8.47 3.41
N PHE A 108 -16.87 9.76 3.15
CA PHE A 108 -16.14 10.65 4.04
C PHE A 108 -17.04 11.17 5.17
N PRO A 109 -16.47 11.52 6.35
CA PRO A 109 -15.10 11.25 6.77
C PRO A 109 -14.86 9.78 7.12
N ILE A 110 -13.63 9.28 6.91
CA ILE A 110 -13.25 7.89 7.23
C ILE A 110 -12.33 7.88 8.44
N ASN A 111 -12.76 7.26 9.53
CA ASN A 111 -11.93 7.11 10.72
C ASN A 111 -10.85 6.04 10.50
N PHE A 112 -9.63 6.30 10.95
CA PHE A 112 -8.53 5.33 10.91
C PHE A 112 -7.79 5.26 12.24
N GLU A 113 -7.14 4.12 12.44
CA GLU A 113 -6.25 3.86 13.57
C GLU A 113 -4.97 3.20 13.07
N LEU A 114 -3.82 3.75 13.46
CA LEU A 114 -2.48 3.27 13.11
C LEU A 114 -1.75 2.84 14.38
N PRO A 115 -1.75 1.54 14.71
CA PRO A 115 -1.02 1.03 15.87
C PRO A 115 0.50 1.13 15.62
N TYR A 116 1.25 1.54 16.62
CA TYR A 116 2.71 1.62 16.58
C TYR A 116 3.34 1.33 17.94
N SER A 117 4.58 0.86 17.94
CA SER A 117 5.36 0.66 19.16
C SER A 117 6.26 1.87 19.42
N THR A 118 6.39 2.32 20.67
CA THR A 118 7.31 3.44 21.02
C THR A 118 8.76 3.19 20.65
N ASN A 119 9.18 1.93 20.60
CA ASN A 119 10.55 1.56 20.26
C ASN A 119 10.90 1.90 18.80
N GLN A 120 9.88 2.06 17.93
CA GLN A 120 10.05 2.44 16.54
C GLN A 120 10.10 3.97 16.37
N ILE A 121 9.81 4.73 17.43
CA ILE A 121 9.73 6.19 17.40
C ILE A 121 10.97 6.78 18.09
N GLN A 122 11.65 7.69 17.39
CA GLN A 122 12.84 8.38 17.85
C GLN A 122 12.56 9.89 17.95
N ALA A 123 12.95 10.51 19.06
CA ALA A 123 12.57 11.90 19.37
C ALA A 123 13.10 12.95 18.37
N TYR A 124 14.22 12.66 17.70
CA TYR A 124 14.86 13.56 16.73
C TYR A 124 14.46 13.29 15.27
N ARG A 125 13.50 12.37 15.03
CA ARG A 125 13.01 12.05 13.69
C ARG A 125 11.67 12.72 13.40
N THR A 126 11.39 12.90 12.11
CA THR A 126 10.12 13.44 11.62
C THR A 126 9.27 12.31 11.08
N TYR A 127 8.00 12.29 11.49
CA TYR A 127 7.02 11.31 11.06
C TYR A 127 5.86 12.00 10.37
N SER A 128 5.30 11.35 9.35
CA SER A 128 4.18 11.85 8.58
C SER A 128 3.13 10.77 8.30
N ILE A 129 1.91 11.19 8.01
CA ILE A 129 0.83 10.32 7.55
C ILE A 129 0.68 10.44 6.03
N SER A 130 0.56 9.28 5.37
CA SER A 130 0.08 9.19 3.99
C SER A 130 -1.26 8.48 3.96
N ALA A 131 -2.20 8.99 3.17
CA ALA A 131 -3.50 8.38 2.94
C ALA A 131 -3.79 8.35 1.45
N ARG A 132 -4.20 7.18 0.95
CA ARG A 132 -4.64 7.00 -0.43
C ARG A 132 -5.83 6.06 -0.51
N ILE A 133 -6.74 6.33 -1.42
CA ILE A 133 -7.91 5.50 -1.68
C ILE A 133 -7.80 4.94 -3.08
N VAL A 134 -7.85 3.62 -3.16
CA VAL A 134 -7.70 2.86 -4.39
C VAL A 134 -9.02 2.17 -4.71
N GLY A 135 -9.46 2.24 -5.97
CA GLY A 135 -10.64 1.55 -6.47
C GLY A 135 -10.48 0.03 -6.49
N THR A 136 -11.53 -0.67 -6.91
CA THR A 136 -11.51 -2.13 -7.13
C THR A 136 -10.64 -2.53 -8.33
N ASN A 137 -10.43 -1.60 -9.27
CA ASN A 137 -9.58 -1.71 -10.45
C ASN A 137 -8.12 -1.27 -10.21
N ASP A 138 -7.68 -1.18 -8.96
CA ASP A 138 -6.37 -0.65 -8.55
C ASP A 138 -6.08 0.79 -9.01
N GLN A 139 -7.12 1.54 -9.40
CA GLN A 139 -7.01 2.95 -9.78
C GLN A 139 -6.92 3.85 -8.55
N LEU A 140 -5.96 4.77 -8.53
CA LEU A 140 -5.87 5.78 -7.48
C LEU A 140 -7.00 6.81 -7.64
N LEU A 141 -7.91 6.85 -6.68
CA LEU A 141 -9.07 7.74 -6.67
C LEU A 141 -8.83 8.99 -5.83
N TYR A 142 -8.19 8.83 -4.68
CA TYR A 142 -7.88 9.94 -3.77
C TYR A 142 -6.49 9.77 -3.17
N ILE A 143 -5.80 10.88 -2.93
CA ILE A 143 -4.49 10.91 -2.28
C ILE A 143 -4.34 12.18 -1.45
N ASN A 144 -3.55 12.14 -0.38
CA ASN A 144 -3.13 13.36 0.31
C ASN A 144 -1.97 14.03 -0.45
N ASP A 145 -2.05 15.34 -0.68
CA ASP A 145 -1.01 16.15 -1.31
C ASP A 145 -0.18 16.96 -0.30
N GLN A 146 -0.64 17.02 0.95
CA GLN A 146 0.03 17.74 2.04
C GLN A 146 0.81 16.80 2.96
N ASN A 147 1.96 17.28 3.45
CA ASN A 147 2.74 16.59 4.47
C ASN A 147 2.11 16.76 5.86
N ILE A 148 1.41 15.74 6.35
CA ILE A 148 0.77 15.74 7.66
C ILE A 148 1.76 15.23 8.71
N ARG A 149 2.53 16.13 9.32
CA ARG A 149 3.56 15.79 10.33
C ARG A 149 2.95 15.46 11.68
N ILE A 150 3.46 14.42 12.33
CA ILE A 150 3.02 13.97 13.66
C ILE A 150 4.12 14.17 14.68
N SER A 151 3.81 14.94 15.73
CA SER A 151 4.67 15.10 16.90
C SER A 151 4.21 14.18 18.03
N PHE A 152 5.09 13.27 18.47
CA PHE A 152 4.83 12.37 19.59
C PHE A 152 5.30 13.01 20.90
N ASN A 153 4.57 14.02 21.40
CA ASN A 153 4.83 14.57 22.73
C ASN A 153 4.31 13.60 23.81
N SER A 154 5.08 13.40 24.90
CA SER A 154 4.74 12.52 26.03
C SER A 154 3.57 13.03 26.88
N ASN A 155 3.19 14.30 26.73
CA ASN A 155 1.99 14.84 27.35
C ASN A 155 0.79 14.25 26.59
N ASN A 156 0.06 13.33 27.23
CA ASN A 156 -0.99 12.42 26.73
C ASN A 156 -2.12 12.99 25.82
N GLN A 157 -2.04 14.24 25.37
CA GLN A 157 -2.89 14.88 24.38
C GLN A 157 -2.46 14.45 22.98
N ARG A 158 -3.04 13.36 22.49
CA ARG A 158 -2.94 12.96 21.08
C ARG A 158 -4.10 13.59 20.33
N PRO A 159 -3.89 14.66 19.55
CA PRO A 159 -4.98 15.26 18.78
C PRO A 159 -5.51 14.23 17.77
N ILE A 160 -6.83 14.26 17.55
CA ILE A 160 -7.44 13.57 16.40
C ILE A 160 -6.93 14.31 15.16
N ILE A 161 -6.23 13.61 14.28
CA ILE A 161 -5.62 14.21 13.09
C ILE A 161 -6.59 14.13 11.92
N ASP A 162 -6.88 15.27 11.31
CA ASP A 162 -7.61 15.29 10.04
C ASP A 162 -6.61 15.26 8.88
N VAL A 163 -6.80 14.29 7.98
CA VAL A 163 -5.95 14.08 6.80
C VAL A 163 -6.78 14.47 5.57
N PRO A 164 -6.59 15.68 5.02
CA PRO A 164 -7.25 16.07 3.79
C PRO A 164 -6.72 15.24 2.61
N VAL A 165 -7.63 14.76 1.77
CA VAL A 165 -7.31 14.14 0.49
C VAL A 165 -7.87 14.98 -0.65
N ILE A 166 -7.22 14.88 -1.80
CA ILE A 166 -7.68 15.41 -3.07
C ILE A 166 -8.13 14.25 -3.96
N GLN A 167 -9.13 14.50 -4.80
CA GLN A 167 -9.54 13.53 -5.81
C GLN A 167 -8.52 13.57 -6.94
N VAL A 168 -8.03 12.40 -7.33
CA VAL A 168 -7.17 12.28 -8.51
C VAL A 168 -8.09 12.30 -9.72
N SER A 169 -8.12 13.42 -10.44
CA SER A 169 -8.66 13.44 -11.80
C SER A 169 -7.74 12.60 -12.65
N GLN A 170 -8.16 11.37 -12.91
CA GLN A 170 -7.50 10.53 -13.89
C GLN A 170 -7.71 11.23 -15.22
N SER A 171 -6.70 11.95 -15.69
CA SER A 171 -6.60 12.34 -17.09
C SER A 171 -6.46 11.05 -17.89
N SER A 172 -7.60 10.43 -18.18
CA SER A 172 -7.74 9.40 -19.21
C SER A 172 -7.54 10.04 -20.59
N ASP A 173 -6.41 10.69 -20.79
CA ASP A 173 -5.94 11.19 -22.08
C ASP A 173 -4.67 10.43 -22.47
N ASN A 174 -4.79 9.10 -22.48
CA ASN A 174 -4.05 8.25 -23.42
C ASN A 174 -4.92 7.96 -24.66
N ASN A 175 -5.94 8.79 -24.91
CA ASN A 175 -6.40 9.07 -26.26
C ASN A 175 -5.75 10.39 -26.66
N GLN A 176 -5.34 10.51 -27.92
CA GLN A 176 -4.73 11.70 -28.49
C GLN A 176 -5.34 12.98 -27.87
N ILE A 177 -4.53 13.80 -27.20
CA ILE A 177 -4.99 15.11 -26.71
C ILE A 177 -5.25 15.98 -27.93
N GLU A 178 -6.40 15.81 -28.54
CA GLU A 178 -7.05 16.82 -29.36
C GLU A 178 -7.52 17.88 -28.36
N PHE A 179 -6.65 18.85 -28.10
CA PHE A 179 -7.07 20.12 -27.51
C PHE A 179 -8.12 20.69 -28.45
N GLU A 180 -9.41 20.49 -28.15
CA GLU A 180 -10.49 21.28 -28.72
C GLU A 180 -10.45 22.70 -28.08
N GLY A 181 -9.27 23.31 -28.09
CA GLY A 181 -9.11 24.72 -27.80
C GLY A 181 -9.84 25.48 -28.89
N LYS A 182 -10.73 26.39 -28.52
CA LYS A 182 -11.39 27.30 -29.46
C LYS A 182 -10.32 27.89 -30.39
N GLN A 183 -10.52 27.70 -31.69
CA GLN A 183 -9.67 28.25 -32.73
C GLN A 183 -10.48 29.28 -33.48
N TRP A 184 -9.82 30.36 -33.89
CA TRP A 184 -10.45 31.44 -34.65
C TRP A 184 -9.84 31.54 -36.05
N PRO A 185 -10.09 30.55 -36.94
CA PRO A 185 -9.54 30.57 -38.29
C PRO A 185 -10.02 31.78 -39.10
N GLU A 186 -11.20 32.34 -38.78
CA GLU A 186 -11.74 33.53 -39.45
C GLU A 186 -10.97 34.83 -39.16
N LEU A 187 -10.07 34.82 -38.17
CA LEU A 187 -9.27 35.98 -37.79
C LEU A 187 -7.95 36.05 -38.56
N VAL A 188 -7.54 34.99 -39.26
CA VAL A 188 -6.34 35.02 -40.11
C VAL A 188 -6.56 35.96 -41.28
N GLY A 189 -5.62 36.89 -41.50
CA GLY A 189 -5.75 37.94 -42.51
C GLY A 189 -6.58 39.15 -42.08
N ARG A 190 -7.14 39.16 -40.86
CA ARG A 190 -7.79 40.33 -40.25
C ARG A 190 -6.80 41.19 -39.49
N ASN A 191 -7.21 42.41 -39.13
CA ASN A 191 -6.41 43.29 -38.28
C ASN A 191 -6.33 42.73 -36.85
N GLY A 192 -5.12 42.76 -36.27
CA GLY A 192 -4.81 42.18 -34.97
C GLY A 192 -5.58 42.81 -33.81
N GLU A 193 -5.88 44.11 -33.86
CA GLU A 193 -6.63 44.78 -32.80
C GLU A 193 -8.10 44.34 -32.79
N GLU A 194 -8.67 44.13 -33.97
CA GLU A 194 -10.02 43.60 -34.15
C GLU A 194 -10.12 42.15 -33.66
N ALA A 195 -9.12 41.32 -34.00
CA ALA A 195 -9.03 39.94 -33.54
C ALA A 195 -9.01 39.85 -32.00
N VAL A 196 -8.20 40.68 -31.34
CA VAL A 196 -8.12 40.74 -29.87
C VAL A 196 -9.47 41.14 -29.25
N ARG A 197 -10.21 42.07 -29.86
CA ARG A 197 -11.53 42.50 -29.35
C ARG A 197 -12.56 41.38 -29.42
N ILE A 198 -12.62 40.66 -30.53
CA ILE A 198 -13.54 39.52 -30.72
C ILE A 198 -13.24 38.41 -29.71
N ILE A 199 -11.95 38.09 -29.54
CA ILE A 199 -11.51 37.08 -28.58
C ILE A 199 -11.89 37.52 -27.16
N LYS A 200 -11.59 38.75 -26.74
CA LYS A 200 -11.96 39.28 -25.40
C LYS A 200 -13.46 39.24 -25.13
N GLN A 201 -14.29 39.55 -26.13
CA GLN A 201 -15.75 39.49 -26.00
C GLN A 201 -16.25 38.06 -25.78
N GLN A 202 -15.59 37.07 -26.39
CA GLN A 202 -15.94 35.66 -26.28
C GLN A 202 -15.25 34.92 -25.11
N SER A 203 -14.11 35.42 -24.62
CA SER A 203 -13.25 34.75 -23.63
C SER A 203 -13.13 35.47 -22.27
N GLY A 204 -13.70 36.66 -22.11
CA GLY A 204 -13.65 37.43 -20.85
C GLY A 204 -12.38 38.28 -20.66
N GLN A 205 -12.35 39.11 -19.60
CA GLN A 205 -11.35 40.17 -19.38
C GLN A 205 -9.90 39.67 -19.21
N PRO A 206 -8.88 40.45 -19.64
CA PRO A 206 -7.47 40.07 -19.49
C PRO A 206 -7.05 40.11 -18.02
N ILE A 207 -6.37 39.05 -17.58
CA ILE A 207 -5.77 38.95 -16.24
C ILE A 207 -4.28 38.74 -16.45
N THR A 208 -3.44 39.46 -15.71
CA THR A 208 -1.98 39.41 -15.84
C THR A 208 -1.39 38.20 -15.12
N MET A 209 -0.47 37.49 -15.81
CA MET A 209 0.67 36.64 -15.35
C MET A 209 0.33 35.57 -14.28
N ASP A 210 0.52 34.25 -14.40
CA ASP A 210 1.40 33.39 -15.18
C ASP A 210 0.75 31.99 -15.24
N TYR A 211 1.00 31.23 -16.33
CA TYR A 211 0.46 29.88 -16.59
C TYR A 211 -1.08 29.71 -16.46
N ARG A 212 -1.79 30.08 -17.52
CA ARG A 212 -3.21 29.76 -17.71
C ARG A 212 -3.40 28.91 -18.96
N LEU A 213 -4.14 27.82 -18.82
CA LEU A 213 -4.57 26.94 -19.91
C LEU A 213 -5.59 27.64 -20.85
N ASP A 214 -6.11 28.82 -20.45
CA ASP A 214 -7.12 29.59 -21.18
C ASP A 214 -6.56 30.76 -22.00
N ARG A 215 -5.23 30.90 -22.12
CA ARG A 215 -4.62 32.05 -22.78
C ARG A 215 -4.66 31.90 -24.31
N VAL A 216 -5.07 32.93 -25.02
CA VAL A 216 -5.04 32.96 -26.49
C VAL A 216 -3.86 33.79 -26.97
N ARG A 217 -3.00 33.23 -27.81
CA ARG A 217 -1.89 33.95 -28.46
C ARG A 217 -2.30 34.36 -29.87
N VAL A 218 -2.18 35.65 -30.19
CA VAL A 218 -2.44 36.22 -31.53
C VAL A 218 -1.10 36.71 -32.09
N PHE A 219 -0.70 36.20 -33.26
CA PHE A 219 0.54 36.60 -33.94
C PHE A 219 0.19 37.51 -35.12
N VAL A 220 0.89 38.64 -35.26
CA VAL A 220 0.65 39.65 -36.31
C VAL A 220 1.92 39.96 -37.09
N ASP A 221 1.79 40.40 -38.34
CA ASP A 221 2.90 40.92 -39.17
C ASP A 221 3.22 42.40 -38.87
N ASP A 222 4.19 42.96 -39.58
CA ASP A 222 4.62 44.36 -39.52
C ASP A 222 3.53 45.38 -39.91
N ARG A 223 2.46 44.92 -40.55
CA ARG A 223 1.27 45.71 -40.91
C ARG A 223 0.10 45.49 -39.93
N GLY A 224 0.33 44.72 -38.86
CA GLY A 224 -0.66 44.44 -37.82
C GLY A 224 -1.73 43.43 -38.24
N ILE A 225 -1.47 42.60 -39.25
CA ILE A 225 -2.40 41.57 -39.73
C ILE A 225 -2.10 40.22 -39.10
N VAL A 226 -3.13 39.49 -38.67
CA VAL A 226 -2.99 38.18 -38.04
C VAL A 226 -2.45 37.15 -39.05
N THR A 227 -1.29 36.58 -38.75
CA THR A 227 -0.57 35.67 -39.65
C THR A 227 -0.82 34.19 -39.37
N SER A 228 -1.37 33.87 -38.20
CA SER A 228 -1.62 32.50 -37.79
C SER A 228 -2.92 32.38 -37.00
N VAL A 229 -3.59 31.22 -37.13
CA VAL A 229 -4.82 30.93 -36.38
C VAL A 229 -4.57 31.06 -34.87
N PRO A 230 -5.24 32.00 -34.17
CA PRO A 230 -5.14 32.08 -32.72
C PRO A 230 -5.74 30.83 -32.08
N ARG A 231 -5.07 30.31 -31.03
CA ARG A 231 -5.50 29.12 -30.29
C ARG A 231 -5.32 29.33 -28.80
N THR A 232 -6.17 28.68 -28.02
CA THR A 232 -6.10 28.67 -26.54
C THR A 232 -5.01 27.69 -26.05
N GLY A 233 -4.09 28.15 -25.18
CA GLY A 233 -2.98 27.37 -24.60
C GLY A 233 -1.96 28.12 -23.70
#